data_AF-A0A3A5UU16-F1
#
_entry.id   AF-A0A3A5UU16-F1
#
_cell.length_a   1.000
_cell.length_b   1.000
_cell.length_c   1.000
_cell.angle_alpha   90.00
_cell.angle_beta   90.00
_cell.angle_gamma   90.00
#
_symmetry.space_group_name_H-M   'P 1'
#
loop_
_entity.id
_entity.type
_entity.pdbx_description
1 polymer ?
#
loop_
_entity_poly.entity_id
_entity_poly.type
_entity_poly.pdbx_seq_one_letter_code
_entity_poly.pdbx_strand_id
1 'polypeptide(L)'
;MKTFQTILLRTNMERHIRRQVIKGSIAYGALFSLSFILHIIFAAKDFHTGFQIIAALITFMTFFVGILIIYFGKIKSYRVEVNRFAAFISVFLALGLGWAYAGMMMHWSIILWPFSTVLSHMIVEKLFLDEHHDLK
;
A
#
# COMPACT_ATOMS: atom_id res chain seq x y z
N MET A 1 40.99 -2.60 -7.16
CA MET A 1 40.30 -1.35 -7.57
C MET A 1 38.87 -1.58 -8.05
N LYS A 2 38.60 -2.55 -8.96
CA LYS A 2 37.24 -2.87 -9.45
C LYS A 2 36.24 -3.24 -8.32
N THR A 3 36.65 -4.07 -7.37
CA THR A 3 35.80 -4.53 -6.26
C THR A 3 35.25 -3.39 -5.39
N PHE A 4 36.08 -2.38 -5.11
CA PHE A 4 35.68 -1.23 -4.30
C PHE A 4 34.65 -0.34 -5.02
N GLN A 5 34.82 -0.14 -6.33
CA GLN A 5 33.85 0.59 -7.15
C GLN A 5 32.50 -0.14 -7.23
N THR A 6 32.51 -1.47 -7.36
CA THR A 6 31.28 -2.28 -7.35
C THR A 6 30.53 -2.17 -6.03
N ILE A 7 31.23 -2.18 -4.89
CA ILE A 7 30.62 -2.02 -3.56
C ILE A 7 30.00 -0.63 -3.40
N LEU A 8 30.70 0.42 -3.84
CA LEU A 8 30.19 1.79 -3.80
C LEU A 8 28.95 1.98 -4.69
N LEU A 9 28.95 1.41 -5.89
CA LEU A 9 27.80 1.45 -6.79
C LEU A 9 26.58 0.75 -6.17
N ARG A 10 26.76 -0.45 -5.60
CA ARG A 10 25.69 -1.20 -4.94
C ARG A 10 25.09 -0.42 -3.77
N THR A 11 25.93 0.11 -2.89
CA THR A 11 25.47 0.88 -1.71
C THR A 11 24.78 2.19 -2.10
N ASN A 12 25.21 2.85 -3.17
CA ASN A 12 24.53 4.03 -3.71
C ASN A 12 23.16 3.69 -4.28
N MET A 13 23.05 2.59 -5.02
CA MET A 13 21.80 2.11 -5.61
C MET A 13 20.78 1.70 -4.54
N GLU A 14 21.20 0.92 -3.54
CA GLU A 14 20.34 0.52 -2.41
C GLU A 14 19.84 1.75 -1.62
N ARG A 15 20.69 2.76 -1.41
CA ARG A 15 20.27 4.03 -0.79
C ARG A 15 19.25 4.78 -1.63
N HIS A 16 19.41 4.79 -2.96
CA HIS A 16 18.48 5.46 -3.86
C HIS A 16 17.08 4.80 -3.81
N ILE A 17 17.02 3.48 -3.94
CA ILE A 17 15.76 2.72 -3.86
C ILE A 17 15.10 2.90 -2.49
N ARG A 18 15.88 2.79 -1.40
CA ARG A 18 15.36 3.01 -0.05
C ARG A 18 14.74 4.40 0.11
N ARG A 19 15.35 5.45 -0.44
CA ARG A 19 14.77 6.81 -0.42
C ARG A 19 13.47 6.88 -1.21
N GLN A 20 13.38 6.21 -2.36
CA GLN A 20 12.16 6.15 -3.15
C GLN A 20 11.03 5.44 -2.40
N VAL A 21 11.32 4.29 -1.79
CA VAL A 21 10.38 3.55 -0.93
C VAL A 21 9.90 4.42 0.21
N ILE A 22 10.82 5.02 0.98
CA ILE A 22 10.46 5.89 2.11
C ILE A 22 9.58 7.05 1.64
N LYS A 23 9.95 7.72 0.55
CA LYS A 23 9.16 8.83 0.00
C LYS A 23 7.76 8.37 -0.42
N GLY A 24 7.66 7.23 -1.10
CA GLY A 24 6.37 6.65 -1.50
C GLY A 24 5.50 6.28 -0.31
N SER A 25 6.07 5.65 0.72
CA SER A 25 5.39 5.30 1.96
C SER A 25 4.91 6.53 2.73
N ILE A 26 5.71 7.59 2.82
CA ILE A 26 5.31 8.85 3.47
C ILE A 26 4.15 9.49 2.70
N ALA A 27 4.24 9.57 1.37
CA ALA A 27 3.19 10.16 0.55
C ALA A 27 1.87 9.37 0.66
N TYR A 28 1.95 8.03 0.57
CA TYR A 28 0.81 7.16 0.80
C TYR A 28 0.22 7.34 2.20
N GLY A 29 1.07 7.31 3.23
CA GLY A 29 0.64 7.43 4.63
C GLY A 29 0.01 8.78 4.94
N ALA A 30 0.51 9.86 4.34
CA ALA A 30 -0.08 11.20 4.47
C ALA A 30 -1.48 11.26 3.82
N LEU A 31 -1.61 10.72 2.59
CA LEU A 31 -2.90 10.69 1.89
C LEU A 31 -3.92 9.80 2.61
N PHE A 32 -3.48 8.64 3.12
CA PHE A 32 -4.33 7.71 3.86
C PHE A 32 -4.80 8.35 5.17
N SER A 33 -3.87 8.94 5.94
CA SER A 33 -4.19 9.63 7.19
C SER A 33 -5.15 10.79 6.98
N LEU A 34 -4.95 11.60 5.94
CA LEU A 34 -5.85 12.69 5.60
C LEU A 34 -7.26 12.18 5.26
N SER A 35 -7.33 11.11 4.45
CA SER A 35 -8.61 10.48 4.10
C SER A 35 -9.31 9.91 5.34
N PHE A 36 -8.56 9.30 6.26
CA PHE A 36 -9.10 8.77 7.51
C PHE A 36 -9.62 9.86 8.44
N ILE A 37 -8.91 10.98 8.56
CA ILE A 37 -9.39 12.16 9.30
C ILE A 37 -10.68 12.70 8.67
N LEU A 38 -10.72 12.79 7.34
CA LEU A 38 -11.90 13.27 6.62
C LEU A 38 -13.10 12.34 6.81
N HIS A 39 -12.88 11.02 6.84
CA HIS A 39 -13.90 10.03 7.19
C HIS A 39 -14.51 10.29 8.58
N ILE A 40 -13.69 10.58 9.59
CA ILE A 40 -14.16 10.92 10.94
C ILE A 40 -14.97 12.23 10.92
N ILE A 41 -14.47 13.27 10.25
CA ILE A 41 -15.15 14.57 10.17
C ILE A 41 -16.51 14.43 9.46
N PHE A 42 -16.58 13.67 8.37
CA PHE A 42 -17.82 13.44 7.64
C PHE A 42 -18.82 12.63 8.46
N ALA A 43 -18.37 11.63 9.22
CA ALA A 43 -19.21 10.92 10.17
C ALA A 43 -19.75 11.87 11.26
N ALA A 44 -18.90 12.72 11.82
CA ALA A 44 -19.29 13.66 12.88
C ALA A 44 -20.23 14.78 12.41
N LYS A 45 -20.27 15.08 11.11
CA LYS A 45 -21.16 16.07 10.50
C LYS A 45 -22.39 15.46 9.82
N ASP A 46 -22.63 14.16 9.99
CA ASP A 46 -23.70 13.41 9.31
C ASP A 46 -23.69 13.55 7.77
N PHE A 47 -22.52 13.82 7.17
CA PHE A 47 -22.39 13.98 5.74
C PHE A 47 -22.26 12.63 5.04
N HIS A 48 -23.39 11.93 4.88
CA HIS A 48 -23.45 10.53 4.43
C HIS A 48 -22.76 10.27 3.08
N THR A 49 -22.99 11.11 2.07
CA THR A 49 -22.40 10.90 0.74
C THR A 49 -20.88 11.04 0.78
N GLY A 50 -20.36 12.08 1.43
CA GLY A 50 -18.91 12.26 1.58
C GLY A 50 -18.28 11.14 2.38
N PHE A 51 -18.93 10.72 3.46
CA PHE A 51 -18.51 9.58 4.28
C PHE A 51 -18.34 8.31 3.43
N GLN A 52 -19.34 7.96 2.62
CA GLN A 52 -19.30 6.77 1.77
C GLN A 52 -18.21 6.85 0.70
N ILE A 53 -18.04 8.00 0.06
CA ILE A 53 -17.00 8.21 -0.96
C ILE A 53 -15.61 8.02 -0.33
N ILE A 54 -15.35 8.62 0.83
CA ILE A 54 -14.05 8.52 1.49
C ILE A 54 -13.83 7.12 2.06
N ALA A 55 -14.85 6.45 2.59
CA ALA A 55 -14.76 5.06 3.03
C ALA A 55 -14.39 4.12 1.86
N ALA A 56 -14.99 4.33 0.69
CA ALA A 56 -14.64 3.59 -0.53
C ALA A 56 -13.20 3.88 -0.98
N LEU A 57 -12.75 5.14 -0.87
CA LEU A 57 -11.37 5.52 -1.18
C LEU A 57 -10.37 4.87 -0.23
N ILE A 58 -10.62 4.90 1.08
CA ILE A 58 -9.78 4.24 2.10
C ILE A 58 -9.71 2.74 1.81
N THR A 59 -10.84 2.12 1.51
CA THR A 59 -10.93 0.71 1.10
C THR A 59 -10.01 0.43 -0.08
N PHE A 60 -10.15 1.20 -1.17
CA PHE A 60 -9.30 1.08 -2.35
C PHE A 60 -7.81 1.23 -1.99
N MET A 61 -7.45 2.24 -1.19
CA MET A 61 -6.08 2.47 -0.76
C MET A 61 -5.51 1.28 0.04
N THR A 62 -6.32 0.66 0.90
CA THR A 62 -5.95 -0.54 1.68
C THR A 62 -5.64 -1.75 0.80
N PHE A 63 -6.39 -1.95 -0.29
CA PHE A 63 -6.13 -3.05 -1.23
C PHE A 63 -4.89 -2.82 -2.10
N PHE A 64 -4.59 -1.57 -2.44
CA PHE A 64 -3.57 -1.21 -3.43
C PHE A 64 -2.36 -0.48 -2.83
N VAL A 65 -2.04 -0.70 -1.55
CA VAL A 65 -0.89 -0.06 -0.86
C VAL A 65 0.41 -0.19 -1.65
N GLY A 66 0.70 -1.40 -2.17
CA GLY A 66 1.93 -1.68 -2.92
C GLY A 66 2.09 -0.81 -4.16
N ILE A 67 1.06 -0.79 -5.03
CA ILE A 67 1.04 0.07 -6.22
C ILE A 67 1.16 1.54 -5.85
N LEU A 68 0.43 2.00 -4.84
CA LEU A 68 0.44 3.41 -4.46
C LEU A 68 1.82 3.85 -3.94
N ILE A 69 2.50 3.02 -3.14
CA ILE A 69 3.88 3.28 -2.70
C ILE A 69 4.84 3.31 -3.91
N ILE A 70 4.72 2.35 -4.82
CA ILE A 70 5.54 2.29 -6.05
C ILE A 70 5.34 3.54 -6.91
N TYR A 71 4.08 3.95 -7.09
CA TYR A 71 3.69 5.10 -7.90
C TYR A 71 4.20 6.41 -7.28
N PHE A 72 3.91 6.67 -6.00
CA PHE A 72 4.34 7.90 -5.33
C PHE A 72 5.86 7.97 -5.11
N GLY A 73 6.49 6.82 -4.86
CA GLY A 73 7.94 6.68 -4.72
C GLY A 73 8.70 6.77 -6.05
N LYS A 74 7.99 6.66 -7.19
CA LYS A 74 8.55 6.54 -8.54
C LYS A 74 9.58 5.39 -8.64
N ILE A 75 9.25 4.27 -8.01
CA ILE A 75 10.13 3.09 -7.90
C ILE A 75 10.15 2.37 -9.25
N LYS A 76 11.36 2.22 -9.83
CA LYS A 76 11.53 1.56 -11.13
C LYS A 76 11.99 0.11 -11.03
N SER A 77 12.73 -0.24 -9.97
CA SER A 77 13.33 -1.56 -9.73
C SER A 77 12.85 -2.13 -8.40
N TYR A 78 12.89 -3.45 -8.21
CA TYR A 78 12.44 -4.13 -6.99
C TYR A 78 10.96 -3.88 -6.67
N ARG A 79 10.15 -3.70 -7.71
CA ARG A 79 8.71 -3.36 -7.56
C ARG A 79 7.95 -4.52 -6.91
N VAL A 80 8.33 -5.76 -7.24
CA VAL A 80 7.75 -6.97 -6.68
C VAL A 80 8.01 -7.07 -5.18
N GLU A 81 9.26 -6.88 -4.74
CA GLU A 81 9.61 -6.93 -3.32
C GLU A 81 8.91 -5.84 -2.51
N VAL A 82 8.80 -4.63 -3.06
CA VAL A 82 8.07 -3.53 -2.42
C VAL A 82 6.58 -3.87 -2.31
N ASN A 83 5.97 -4.44 -3.35
CA ASN A 83 4.58 -4.87 -3.32
C ASN A 83 4.34 -5.95 -2.26
N ARG A 84 5.20 -6.98 -2.19
CA ARG A 84 5.11 -8.04 -1.18
C ARG A 84 5.27 -7.51 0.24
N PHE A 85 6.18 -6.57 0.47
CA PHE A 85 6.32 -5.91 1.78
C PHE A 85 5.06 -5.09 2.12
N ALA A 86 4.52 -4.36 1.14
CA ALA A 86 3.29 -3.61 1.32
C ALA A 86 2.07 -4.49 1.56
N ALA A 87 2.04 -5.73 1.04
CA ALA A 87 0.97 -6.70 1.30
C ALA A 87 0.83 -7.00 2.80
N PHE A 88 1.95 -7.10 3.52
CA PHE A 88 1.93 -7.26 4.97
C PHE A 88 1.24 -6.08 5.67
N ILE A 89 1.56 -4.84 5.26
CA ILE A 89 0.90 -3.63 5.78
C ILE A 89 -0.59 -3.63 5.43
N SER A 90 -0.95 -3.97 4.19
CA SER A 90 -2.33 -4.08 3.73
C SER A 90 -3.15 -5.05 4.58
N VAL A 91 -2.58 -6.19 4.98
CA VAL A 91 -3.26 -7.17 5.84
C VAL A 91 -3.68 -6.56 7.18
N PHE A 92 -2.81 -5.81 7.85
CA PHE A 92 -3.17 -5.13 9.10
C PHE A 92 -4.26 -4.08 8.90
N LEU A 93 -4.14 -3.27 7.84
CA LEU A 93 -5.15 -2.27 7.50
C LEU A 93 -6.50 -2.94 7.18
N ALA A 94 -6.50 -4.08 6.50
CA ALA A 94 -7.68 -4.83 6.12
C ALA A 94 -8.42 -5.43 7.31
N LEU A 95 -7.71 -5.82 8.38
CA LEU A 95 -8.34 -6.24 9.62
C LEU A 95 -9.16 -5.10 10.24
N GLY A 96 -8.59 -3.89 10.30
CA GLY A 96 -9.29 -2.70 10.80
C GLY A 96 -10.48 -2.34 9.91
N LEU A 97 -10.32 -2.44 8.59
CA LEU A 97 -11.39 -2.21 7.62
C LEU A 97 -12.53 -3.23 7.80
N GLY A 98 -12.20 -4.52 7.90
CA GLY A 98 -13.20 -5.56 8.11
C GLY A 98 -13.97 -5.39 9.40
N TRP A 99 -13.29 -4.99 10.48
CA TRP A 99 -13.93 -4.66 11.75
C TRP A 99 -14.88 -3.46 11.64
N ALA A 100 -14.47 -2.40 10.93
CA ALA A 100 -15.32 -1.24 10.67
C ALA A 100 -16.58 -1.62 9.86
N TYR A 101 -16.44 -2.42 8.81
CA TYR A 101 -17.57 -2.90 8.00
C TYR A 101 -18.46 -3.91 8.72
N ALA A 102 -17.93 -4.62 9.74
CA ALA A 102 -18.71 -5.48 10.62
C ALA A 102 -19.48 -4.70 11.72
N GLY A 103 -19.57 -3.37 11.60
CA GLY A 103 -20.24 -2.53 12.60
C GLY A 103 -19.47 -2.46 13.92
N MET A 104 -18.13 -2.57 13.88
CA MET A 104 -17.25 -2.55 15.04
C MET A 104 -17.49 -3.70 16.04
N MET A 105 -18.05 -4.81 15.57
CA MET A 105 -18.24 -6.04 16.33
C MET A 105 -17.31 -7.15 15.82
N MET A 106 -16.92 -8.08 16.69
CA MET A 106 -16.19 -9.26 16.21
C MET A 106 -17.12 -10.17 15.42
N HIS A 107 -16.81 -10.31 14.14
CA HIS A 107 -17.55 -11.14 13.22
C HIS A 107 -16.59 -11.93 12.33
N TRP A 108 -16.97 -13.16 11.96
CA TRP A 108 -16.11 -14.03 11.17
C TRP A 108 -15.76 -13.43 9.79
N SER A 109 -16.62 -12.58 9.23
CA SER A 109 -16.40 -11.93 7.94
C SER A 109 -15.19 -11.00 7.91
N ILE A 110 -14.66 -10.56 9.08
CA ILE A 110 -13.46 -9.74 9.16
C ILE A 110 -12.28 -10.42 8.47
N ILE A 111 -12.19 -11.75 8.54
CA ILE A 111 -11.08 -12.51 7.96
C ILE A 111 -11.04 -12.42 6.43
N LEU A 112 -12.18 -12.22 5.77
CA LEU A 112 -12.27 -12.13 4.31
C LEU A 112 -11.50 -10.94 3.74
N TRP A 113 -11.33 -9.87 4.54
CA TRP A 113 -10.67 -8.64 4.11
C TRP A 113 -9.16 -8.86 3.92
N PRO A 114 -8.39 -9.37 4.91
CA PRO A 114 -7.01 -9.80 4.71
C PRO A 114 -6.82 -10.75 3.53
N PHE A 115 -7.66 -11.78 3.40
CA PHE A 115 -7.58 -12.72 2.27
C PHE A 115 -7.72 -12.00 0.94
N SER A 116 -8.70 -11.11 0.82
CA SER A 116 -8.92 -10.30 -0.39
C SER A 116 -7.74 -9.37 -0.68
N THR A 117 -7.08 -8.81 0.35
CA THR A 117 -5.88 -7.98 0.13
C THR A 117 -4.70 -8.78 -0.38
N VAL A 118 -4.45 -9.97 0.17
CA VAL A 118 -3.38 -10.85 -0.32
C VAL A 118 -3.63 -11.21 -1.79
N LEU A 119 -4.86 -11.59 -2.13
CA LEU A 119 -5.24 -11.87 -3.52
C LEU A 119 -5.01 -10.65 -4.44
N SER A 120 -5.37 -9.46 -3.98
CA SER A 120 -5.17 -8.23 -4.75
C SER A 120 -3.68 -7.98 -5.04
N HIS A 121 -2.81 -8.14 -4.03
CA HIS A 121 -1.37 -8.00 -4.21
C HIS A 121 -0.78 -9.07 -5.13
N MET A 122 -1.28 -10.31 -5.07
CA MET A 122 -0.86 -11.40 -5.99
C MET A 122 -1.28 -11.13 -7.43
N ILE A 123 -2.52 -10.67 -7.66
CA ILE A 123 -3.03 -10.30 -8.98
C ILE A 123 -2.20 -9.14 -9.54
N VAL A 124 -1.94 -8.13 -8.71
CA VAL A 124 -1.12 -6.97 -9.09
C VAL A 124 0.28 -7.38 -9.49
N GLU A 125 0.91 -8.24 -8.67
CA GLU A 125 2.24 -8.74 -8.96
C GLU A 125 2.28 -9.43 -10.32
N LYS A 126 1.39 -10.40 -10.53
CA LYS A 126 1.35 -11.20 -11.76
C LYS A 126 0.98 -10.42 -13.01
N LEU A 127 0.04 -9.46 -12.92
CA LEU A 127 -0.47 -8.74 -14.09
C LEU A 127 0.29 -7.45 -14.41
N PHE A 128 0.88 -6.78 -13.41
CA PHE A 128 1.43 -5.43 -13.60
C PHE A 128 2.91 -5.29 -13.25
N LEU A 129 3.47 -6.23 -12.47
CA LEU A 129 4.85 -6.14 -12.00
C LEU A 129 5.76 -7.20 -12.65
N ASP A 130 5.25 -8.41 -12.88
CA ASP A 130 6.02 -9.55 -13.39
C ASP A 130 6.28 -9.47 -14.91
N GLU A 131 5.43 -8.76 -15.67
CA GLU A 131 5.45 -8.91 -17.14
C GLU A 131 6.57 -8.14 -17.86
N HIS A 132 7.20 -7.12 -17.27
CA HIS A 132 8.36 -6.46 -17.90
C HIS A 132 9.17 -5.69 -16.86
N HIS A 133 10.42 -6.10 -16.58
CA HIS A 133 11.61 -5.25 -16.26
C HIS A 133 12.61 -5.74 -15.19
N ASP A 134 12.49 -6.94 -14.61
CA ASP A 134 13.54 -7.44 -13.67
C ASP A 134 14.54 -8.43 -14.29
N LEU A 135 14.50 -8.64 -15.62
CA LEU A 135 15.51 -9.41 -16.38
C LEU A 135 15.91 -8.71 -17.70
N LYS A 136 16.61 -7.57 -17.63
CA LYS A 136 17.54 -7.11 -18.67
C LYS A 136 18.70 -6.35 -18.06
#